data_AF-A0A2G2M1V4-F1
#
_entry.id   AF-A0A2G2M1V4-F1
#
_cell.length_a   1.000
_cell.length_b   1.000
_cell.length_c   1.000
_cell.angle_alpha   90.00
_cell.angle_beta   90.00
_cell.angle_gamma   90.00
#
_symmetry.space_group_name_H-M   'P 1'
#
loop_
_entity.id
_entity.type
_entity.pdbx_description
1 polymer ?
#
loop_
_entity_poly.entity_id
_entity_poly.type
_entity_poly.pdbx_seq_one_letter_code
_entity_poly.pdbx_strand_id
1 'polypeptide(L)'
;MLVQAGIVGVFNSQMAIIAIPVAGGVIGALYQSWRVVVNYKSEVMRKMKEYTLEYSLTKDTAHIDARTHLAHIFEPATRSARRLSLEQINEKIDNDSSVQSKIRLLFNHWENMSLAIHHKIAHEETAFEMVSARLVNTVYQYGAYIENVQSTNPRSYRHLVRLAKSWNKRVGKHKPLFKSHI
;
A
#
# COMPACT_ATOMS: atom_id res chain seq x y z
N MET A 1 -49.51 -41.39 -45.46
CA MET A 1 -48.96 -40.24 -44.69
C MET A 1 -48.54 -40.66 -43.27
N LEU A 2 -47.73 -41.72 -43.09
CA LEU A 2 -47.28 -42.16 -41.75
C LEU A 2 -45.74 -42.31 -41.62
N VAL A 3 -44.97 -42.03 -42.68
CA VAL A 3 -43.51 -42.25 -42.69
C VAL A 3 -42.73 -40.97 -42.33
N GLN A 4 -43.34 -39.78 -42.41
CA GLN A 4 -42.65 -38.51 -42.12
C GLN A 4 -42.53 -38.16 -40.62
N ALA A 5 -43.32 -38.79 -39.73
CA ALA A 5 -43.28 -38.48 -38.30
C ALA A 5 -42.12 -39.18 -37.55
N GLY A 6 -41.62 -40.31 -38.05
CA GLY A 6 -40.56 -41.09 -37.39
C GLY A 6 -39.15 -40.53 -37.57
N ILE A 7 -38.88 -39.84 -38.68
CA ILE A 7 -37.53 -39.34 -39.00
C ILE A 7 -37.20 -38.09 -38.17
N VAL A 8 -38.19 -37.22 -37.89
CA VAL A 8 -37.98 -35.99 -37.10
C VAL A 8 -37.65 -36.29 -35.63
N GLY A 9 -38.18 -37.39 -35.07
CA GLY A 9 -37.89 -37.79 -33.68
C GLY A 9 -36.47 -38.34 -33.46
N VAL A 10 -35.91 -39.05 -34.45
CA VAL A 10 -34.57 -39.67 -34.36
C VAL A 10 -33.46 -38.63 -34.56
N PHE A 11 -33.69 -37.60 -35.37
CA PHE A 11 -32.72 -36.50 -35.53
C PHE A 11 -32.61 -35.64 -34.26
N ASN A 12 -33.71 -35.42 -33.54
CA ASN A 12 -33.69 -34.65 -32.29
C ASN A 12 -32.95 -35.36 -31.14
N SER A 13 -33.03 -36.69 -31.06
CA SER A 13 -32.35 -37.45 -30.01
C SER A 13 -30.85 -37.62 -30.27
N GLN A 14 -30.41 -37.79 -31.52
CA GLN A 14 -28.98 -37.89 -31.84
C GLN A 14 -28.25 -36.54 -31.69
N MET A 15 -28.88 -35.42 -32.05
CA MET A 15 -28.31 -34.08 -31.83
C MET A 15 -28.19 -33.74 -30.34
N ALA A 16 -29.14 -34.20 -29.50
CA ALA A 16 -29.06 -34.05 -28.05
C ALA A 16 -27.89 -34.84 -27.42
N ILE A 17 -27.59 -36.04 -27.93
CA ILE A 17 -26.49 -36.89 -27.43
C ILE A 17 -25.11 -36.28 -27.74
N ILE A 18 -24.93 -35.61 -28.89
CA ILE A 18 -23.67 -34.97 -29.27
C ILE A 18 -23.49 -33.58 -28.62
N ALA A 19 -24.59 -32.87 -28.35
CA ALA A 19 -24.54 -31.56 -27.70
C ALA A 19 -24.04 -31.62 -26.24
N ILE A 20 -24.29 -32.72 -25.51
CA ILE A 20 -23.92 -32.87 -24.09
C ILE A 20 -22.38 -32.94 -23.89
N PRO A 21 -21.61 -33.76 -24.63
CA PRO A 21 -20.15 -33.77 -24.56
C PRO A 21 -19.50 -32.44 -24.93
N VAL A 22 -20.02 -31.76 -25.96
CA VAL A 22 -19.49 -30.47 -26.42
C VAL A 22 -19.73 -29.38 -25.38
N ALA A 23 -20.93 -29.31 -24.80
CA ALA A 23 -21.24 -28.40 -23.71
C ALA A 23 -20.38 -28.68 -22.46
N GLY A 24 -20.19 -29.95 -22.10
CA GLY A 24 -19.31 -30.36 -21.00
C GLY A 24 -17.85 -29.97 -21.23
N GLY A 25 -17.35 -30.14 -22.47
CA GLY A 25 -16.00 -29.73 -22.85
C GLY A 25 -15.78 -28.21 -22.76
N VAL A 26 -16.76 -27.40 -23.19
CA VAL A 26 -16.69 -25.93 -23.09
C VAL A 26 -16.73 -25.47 -21.62
N ILE A 27 -17.62 -26.03 -20.80
CA ILE A 27 -17.69 -25.71 -19.36
C ILE A 27 -16.38 -26.07 -18.66
N GLY A 28 -15.82 -27.25 -18.95
CA GLY A 28 -14.53 -27.67 -18.42
C GLY A 28 -13.38 -26.73 -18.82
N ALA A 29 -13.33 -26.32 -20.08
CA ALA A 29 -12.32 -25.37 -20.58
C ALA A 29 -12.43 -23.99 -19.92
N LEU A 30 -13.65 -23.47 -19.75
CA LEU A 30 -13.91 -22.22 -19.04
C LEU A 30 -13.50 -22.31 -17.57
N TYR A 31 -13.82 -23.42 -16.90
CA TYR A 31 -13.44 -23.66 -15.51
C TYR A 31 -11.91 -23.73 -15.34
N GLN A 32 -11.20 -24.44 -16.22
CA GLN A 32 -9.74 -24.50 -16.20
C GLN A 32 -9.11 -23.13 -16.44
N SER A 33 -9.63 -22.37 -17.41
CA SER A 33 -9.16 -21.01 -17.70
C SER A 33 -9.34 -20.08 -16.49
N TRP A 34 -10.51 -20.16 -15.83
CA TRP A 34 -10.78 -19.41 -14.61
C TRP A 34 -9.81 -19.80 -13.48
N ARG A 35 -9.56 -21.10 -13.26
CA ARG A 35 -8.59 -21.57 -12.25
C ARG A 35 -7.18 -21.06 -12.51
N VAL A 36 -6.71 -21.05 -13.76
CA VAL A 36 -5.39 -20.51 -14.11
C VAL A 36 -5.31 -19.03 -13.77
N VAL A 37 -6.34 -18.24 -14.09
CA VAL A 37 -6.38 -16.81 -13.76
C VAL A 37 -6.38 -16.60 -12.24
N VAL A 38 -7.14 -17.39 -11.48
CA VAL A 38 -7.18 -17.31 -10.01
C VAL A 38 -5.83 -17.66 -9.40
N ASN A 39 -5.18 -18.74 -9.86
CA ASN A 39 -3.87 -19.16 -9.38
C ASN A 39 -2.78 -18.13 -9.72
N TYR A 40 -2.80 -17.58 -10.94
CA TYR A 40 -1.87 -16.53 -11.32
C TYR A 40 -2.02 -15.29 -10.42
N LYS A 41 -3.26 -14.85 -10.17
CA LYS A 41 -3.52 -13.72 -9.27
C LYS A 41 -3.05 -14.02 -7.85
N SER A 42 -3.28 -15.22 -7.32
CA SER A 42 -2.86 -15.57 -5.96
C SER A 42 -1.33 -15.62 -5.82
N GLU A 43 -0.61 -16.11 -6.83
CA GLU A 43 0.85 -16.10 -6.86
C GLU A 43 1.43 -14.70 -6.93
N VAL A 44 0.88 -13.83 -7.79
CA VAL A 44 1.30 -12.42 -7.87
C VAL A 44 1.08 -11.73 -6.53
N MET A 45 -0.08 -11.93 -5.89
CA MET A 45 -0.37 -11.35 -4.58
C MET A 45 0.54 -11.90 -3.49
N ARG A 46 0.89 -13.19 -3.53
CA ARG A 46 1.85 -13.79 -2.60
C ARG A 46 3.23 -13.15 -2.74
N LYS A 47 3.73 -13.00 -3.97
CA LYS A 47 5.00 -12.33 -4.24
C LYS A 47 5.00 -10.88 -3.78
N MET A 48 3.92 -10.13 -4.05
CA MET A 48 3.79 -8.75 -3.57
C MET A 48 3.78 -8.66 -2.04
N LYS A 49 3.14 -9.62 -1.35
CA LYS A 49 3.19 -9.72 0.12
C LYS A 49 4.59 -10.04 0.62
N GLU A 50 5.26 -11.02 0.01
CA GLU A 50 6.65 -11.37 0.31
C GLU A 50 7.56 -10.14 0.15
N TYR A 51 7.46 -9.41 -0.97
CA TYR A 51 8.19 -8.16 -1.17
C TYR A 51 7.83 -7.10 -0.13
N THR A 52 6.56 -6.93 0.25
CA THR A 52 6.19 -6.01 1.34
C THR A 52 6.81 -6.43 2.68
N LEU A 53 6.91 -7.73 2.97
CA LEU A 53 7.52 -8.26 4.19
C LEU A 53 9.04 -8.18 4.18
N GLU A 54 9.68 -8.31 3.01
CA GLU A 54 11.11 -8.07 2.85
C GLU A 54 11.43 -6.58 2.96
N TYR A 55 10.59 -5.75 2.34
CA TYR A 55 10.66 -4.30 2.40
C TYR A 55 10.28 -3.76 3.78
N SER A 56 9.50 -4.50 4.56
CA SER A 56 9.13 -4.15 5.93
C SER A 56 10.39 -3.80 6.70
N LEU A 57 10.58 -2.49 6.84
CA LEU A 57 10.99 -1.60 7.94
C LEU A 57 11.73 -2.15 9.16
N THR A 58 11.71 -3.46 9.40
CA THR A 58 12.40 -4.18 10.47
C THR A 58 13.81 -4.64 10.08
N LYS A 59 14.16 -4.66 8.78
CA LYS A 59 15.49 -5.11 8.33
C LYS A 59 16.50 -3.98 8.09
N ASP A 60 16.04 -2.75 7.84
CA ASP A 60 16.92 -1.60 7.63
C ASP A 60 17.39 -1.03 8.99
N THR A 61 18.57 -1.46 9.43
CA THR A 61 19.18 -1.04 10.70
C THR A 61 19.37 0.47 10.76
N ALA A 62 19.78 1.11 9.65
CA ALA A 62 20.01 2.55 9.62
C ALA A 62 18.72 3.34 9.84
N HIS A 63 17.60 2.87 9.28
CA HIS A 63 16.28 3.44 9.54
C HIS A 63 15.84 3.24 11.00
N ILE A 64 16.05 2.05 11.57
CA ILE A 64 15.74 1.77 12.99
C ILE A 64 16.56 2.69 13.90
N ASP A 65 17.85 2.86 13.61
CA ASP A 65 18.76 3.72 14.38
C ASP A 65 18.37 5.19 14.28
N ALA A 66 18.06 5.68 13.08
CA ALA A 66 17.56 7.04 12.88
C ALA A 66 16.26 7.26 13.65
N ARG A 67 15.32 6.32 13.58
CA ARG A 67 14.05 6.42 14.32
C ARG A 67 14.27 6.43 15.84
N THR A 68 15.09 5.52 16.36
CA THR A 68 15.37 5.40 17.79
C THR A 68 16.04 6.66 18.31
N HIS A 69 17.01 7.17 17.56
CA HIS A 69 17.71 8.41 17.89
C HIS A 69 16.74 9.61 17.88
N LEU A 70 15.92 9.76 16.83
CA LEU A 70 14.93 10.84 16.77
C LEU A 70 13.88 10.73 17.88
N ALA A 71 13.46 9.51 18.24
CA ALA A 71 12.53 9.29 19.35
C ALA A 71 13.14 9.73 20.70
N HIS A 72 14.44 9.55 20.89
CA HIS A 72 15.15 10.04 22.08
C HIS A 72 15.25 11.57 22.11
N ILE A 73 15.60 12.20 20.99
CA ILE A 73 15.71 13.67 20.88
C ILE A 73 14.36 14.36 21.09
N PHE A 74 13.30 13.81 20.49
CA PHE A 74 11.95 14.37 20.50
C PHE A 74 11.02 13.61 21.47
N GLU A 75 11.57 13.00 22.52
CA GLU A 75 10.84 12.11 23.43
C GLU A 75 9.52 12.71 23.98
N PRO A 76 9.47 13.98 24.42
CA PRO A 76 8.22 14.56 24.93
C PRO A 76 7.11 14.57 23.88
N ALA A 77 7.44 14.84 22.61
CA ALA A 77 6.49 14.85 21.49
C ALA A 77 6.14 13.44 21.01
N THR A 78 7.06 12.49 21.16
CA THR A 78 6.87 11.09 20.80
C THR A 78 5.87 10.42 21.74
N ARG A 79 5.99 10.64 23.05
CA ARG A 79 5.07 10.10 24.06
C ARG A 79 3.69 10.75 24.01
N SER A 80 3.62 12.06 23.77
CA SER A 80 2.35 12.81 23.74
C SER A 80 1.64 12.81 22.39
N ALA A 81 2.24 12.16 21.37
CA ALA A 81 1.78 12.22 19.98
C ALA A 81 1.48 13.67 19.53
N ARG A 82 2.33 14.62 19.96
CA ARG A 82 2.19 16.05 19.67
C ARG A 82 2.95 16.40 18.40
N ARG A 83 2.39 17.34 17.63
CA ARG A 83 3.07 17.92 16.47
C ARG A 83 4.23 18.81 16.94
N LEU A 84 5.40 18.60 16.36
CA LEU A 84 6.59 19.41 16.56
C LEU A 84 6.45 20.73 15.79
N SER A 85 6.84 21.84 16.40
CA SER A 85 6.99 23.10 15.69
C SER A 85 8.26 23.08 14.82
N LEU A 86 8.33 23.94 13.81
CA LEU A 86 9.51 24.04 12.96
C LEU A 86 10.72 24.54 13.75
N GLU A 87 10.49 25.46 14.68
CA GLU A 87 11.51 26.03 15.57
C GLU A 87 12.14 24.96 16.45
N GLN A 88 11.33 24.07 17.03
CA GLN A 88 11.84 22.94 17.84
C GLN A 88 12.71 21.98 17.02
N ILE A 89 12.36 21.77 15.75
CA ILE A 89 13.13 20.90 14.86
C ILE A 89 14.44 21.57 14.47
N ASN A 90 14.40 22.85 14.08
CA ASN A 90 15.57 23.61 13.68
C ASN A 90 16.55 23.78 14.84
N GLU A 91 16.06 24.08 16.05
CA GLU A 91 16.91 24.14 17.25
C GLU A 91 17.72 22.85 17.44
N LYS A 92 17.12 21.68 17.23
CA LYS A 92 17.84 20.39 17.33
C LYS A 92 18.80 20.16 16.17
N ILE A 93 18.46 20.62 14.96
CA ILE A 93 19.35 20.55 13.79
C ILE A 93 20.58 21.44 13.95
N ASP A 94 20.40 22.65 14.49
CA ASP A 94 21.48 23.62 14.68
C ASP A 94 22.46 23.14 15.76
N ASN A 95 21.95 22.45 16.79
CA ASN A 95 22.77 21.86 17.85
C ASN A 95 23.44 20.53 17.43
N ASP A 96 22.78 19.73 16.59
CA ASP A 96 23.32 18.47 16.07
C ASP A 96 22.92 18.26 14.60
N SER A 97 23.87 18.45 13.70
CA SER A 97 23.70 18.24 12.26
C SER A 97 23.26 16.81 11.89
N SER A 98 23.51 15.82 12.75
CA SER A 98 23.09 14.43 12.55
C SER A 98 21.56 14.28 12.59
N VAL A 99 20.85 15.19 13.26
CA VAL A 99 19.39 15.21 13.32
C VAL A 99 18.80 15.38 11.93
N GLN A 100 19.35 16.30 11.13
CA GLN A 100 18.85 16.55 9.79
C GLN A 100 19.03 15.32 8.88
N SER A 101 20.19 14.67 8.94
CA SER A 101 20.46 13.47 8.14
C SER A 101 19.55 12.31 8.55
N LYS A 102 19.27 12.14 9.85
CA LYS A 102 18.33 11.14 10.36
C LYS A 102 16.89 11.41 9.98
N ILE A 103 16.44 12.67 10.03
CA ILE A 103 15.11 13.09 9.56
C ILE A 103 14.97 12.76 8.07
N ARG A 104 15.98 13.10 7.26
CA ARG A 104 15.98 12.78 5.83
C ARG A 104 15.96 11.28 5.58
N LEU A 105 16.76 10.49 6.31
CA LEU A 105 16.78 9.04 6.16
C LEU A 105 15.40 8.43 6.48
N LEU A 106 14.77 8.88 7.57
CA LEU A 106 13.42 8.48 7.96
C LEU A 106 12.40 8.78 6.86
N PHE A 107 12.38 10.01 6.33
CA PHE A 107 11.41 10.37 5.30
C PHE A 107 11.69 9.78 3.93
N ASN A 108 12.95 9.59 3.55
CA ASN A 108 13.31 8.91 2.32
C ASN A 108 12.82 7.46 2.35
N HIS A 109 12.97 6.78 3.49
CA HIS A 109 12.45 5.44 3.66
C HIS A 109 10.93 5.39 3.46
N TRP A 110 10.18 6.29 4.11
CA TRP A 110 8.72 6.35 3.96
C TRP A 110 8.25 6.76 2.56
N GLU A 111 8.95 7.71 1.91
CA GLU A 111 8.66 8.10 0.54
C GLU A 111 8.88 6.94 -0.42
N ASN A 112 9.99 6.20 -0.29
CA ASN A 112 10.27 5.02 -1.11
C ASN A 112 9.19 3.94 -0.93
N MET A 113 8.73 3.70 0.30
CA MET A 113 7.60 2.80 0.55
C MET A 113 6.33 3.28 -0.16
N SER A 114 6.04 4.57 -0.07
CA SER A 114 4.85 5.16 -0.69
C SER A 114 4.90 5.10 -2.21
N LEU A 115 6.08 5.23 -2.82
CA LEU A 115 6.32 5.03 -4.24
C LEU A 115 6.13 3.56 -4.63
N ALA A 116 6.67 2.62 -3.86
CA ALA A 116 6.52 1.20 -4.11
C ALA A 116 5.03 0.78 -4.08
N ILE A 117 4.26 1.30 -3.13
CA ILE A 117 2.80 1.12 -3.07
C ILE A 117 2.11 1.76 -4.29
N HIS A 118 2.47 3.01 -4.62
CA HIS A 118 1.89 3.73 -5.75
C HIS A 118 2.08 2.99 -7.08
N HIS A 119 3.25 2.38 -7.27
CA HIS A 119 3.60 1.59 -8.46
C HIS A 119 3.17 0.11 -8.35
N LYS A 120 2.41 -0.27 -7.32
CA LYS A 120 1.93 -1.64 -7.08
C LYS A 120 3.06 -2.68 -6.99
N ILE A 121 4.26 -2.26 -6.56
CA ILE A 121 5.38 -3.14 -6.26
C ILE A 121 5.15 -3.79 -4.88
N ALA A 122 4.68 -2.99 -3.93
CA ALA A 122 4.30 -3.43 -2.59
C ALA A 122 2.78 -3.52 -2.45
N HIS A 123 2.30 -4.55 -1.74
CA HIS A 123 0.88 -4.72 -1.42
C HIS A 123 0.45 -3.73 -0.32
N GLU A 124 -0.42 -2.78 -0.68
CA GLU A 124 -0.84 -1.68 0.22
C GLU A 124 -1.46 -2.20 1.52
N GLU A 125 -2.37 -3.18 1.46
CA GLU A 125 -3.08 -3.63 2.67
C GLU A 125 -2.18 -4.34 3.66
N THR A 126 -1.18 -5.07 3.15
CA THR A 126 -0.17 -5.65 4.03
C THR A 126 0.66 -4.55 4.69
N ALA A 127 1.07 -3.52 3.94
CA ALA A 127 1.79 -2.38 4.51
C ALA A 127 0.93 -1.59 5.52
N PHE A 128 -0.36 -1.41 5.24
CA PHE A 128 -1.31 -0.73 6.11
C PHE A 128 -1.41 -1.43 7.47
N GLU A 129 -1.65 -2.75 7.49
CA GLU A 129 -1.73 -3.54 8.72
C GLU A 129 -0.42 -3.48 9.52
N MET A 130 0.73 -3.45 8.85
CA MET A 130 2.03 -3.50 9.53
C MET A 130 2.44 -2.16 10.13
N VAL A 131 2.22 -1.04 9.42
CA VAL A 131 2.91 0.23 9.73
C VAL A 131 2.07 1.49 9.63
N SER A 132 0.77 1.40 9.35
CA SER A 132 -0.10 2.58 9.18
C SER A 132 -0.07 3.54 10.36
N ALA A 133 -0.25 3.04 11.59
CA ALA A 133 -0.26 3.86 12.79
C ALA A 133 1.06 4.63 12.98
N ARG A 134 2.19 3.98 12.69
CA ARG A 134 3.53 4.57 12.81
C ARG A 134 3.74 5.64 11.74
N LEU A 135 3.46 5.34 10.47
CA LEU A 135 3.60 6.30 9.37
C LEU A 135 2.76 7.55 9.62
N VAL A 136 1.47 7.37 9.97
CA VAL A 136 0.54 8.48 10.22
C VAL A 136 1.03 9.34 11.39
N ASN A 137 1.47 8.73 12.49
CA ASN A 137 2.00 9.47 13.64
C ASN A 137 3.28 10.24 13.29
N THR A 138 4.21 9.61 12.56
CA THR A 138 5.46 10.27 12.14
C THR A 138 5.18 11.45 11.22
N VAL A 139 4.32 11.29 10.21
CA VAL A 139 3.95 12.38 9.30
C VAL A 139 3.24 13.51 10.05
N TYR A 140 2.35 13.19 11.00
CA TYR A 140 1.71 14.18 11.85
C TYR A 140 2.72 14.96 12.71
N GLN A 141 3.64 14.25 13.38
CA GLN A 141 4.63 14.83 14.28
C GLN A 141 5.52 15.84 13.56
N TYR A 142 5.99 15.50 12.37
CA TYR A 142 6.90 16.32 11.57
C TYR A 142 6.19 17.13 10.47
N GLY A 143 4.87 17.29 10.56
CA GLY A 143 4.10 17.96 9.51
C GLY A 143 4.60 19.37 9.18
N ALA A 144 5.07 20.13 10.18
CA ALA A 144 5.64 21.46 9.98
C ALA A 144 6.96 21.44 9.18
N TYR A 145 7.80 20.43 9.40
CA TYR A 145 9.03 20.23 8.62
C TYR A 145 8.71 19.85 7.18
N ILE A 146 7.76 18.94 6.97
CA ILE A 146 7.31 18.53 5.62
C ILE A 146 6.75 19.73 4.85
N GLU A 147 5.88 20.53 5.48
CA GLU A 147 5.33 21.76 4.89
C GLU A 147 6.44 22.74 4.51
N ASN A 148 7.44 22.94 5.37
CA ASN A 148 8.59 23.81 5.09
C ASN A 148 9.46 23.30 3.93
N VAL A 149 9.70 21.99 3.84
CA VAL A 149 10.43 21.43 2.68
C VAL A 149 9.61 21.56 1.39
N GLN A 150 8.29 21.38 1.47
CA GLN A 150 7.38 21.49 0.32
C GLN A 150 7.19 22.93 -0.17
N SER A 151 7.31 23.94 0.70
CA SER A 151 7.27 25.35 0.28
C SER A 151 8.43 25.69 -0.67
N THR A 152 9.57 25.01 -0.52
CA THR A 152 10.74 25.17 -1.40
C THR A 152 10.69 24.22 -2.59
N ASN A 153 10.27 22.97 -2.37
CA ASN A 153 10.12 21.97 -3.42
C ASN A 153 8.78 21.22 -3.28
N PRO A 154 7.74 21.62 -4.03
CA PRO A 154 6.40 21.02 -3.93
C PRO A 154 6.33 19.52 -4.25
N ARG A 155 7.37 18.94 -4.88
CA ARG A 155 7.44 17.51 -5.18
C ARG A 155 7.94 16.67 -4.01
N SER A 156 8.65 17.27 -3.06
CA SER A 156 9.20 16.56 -1.91
C SER A 156 8.09 15.89 -1.11
N TYR A 157 8.27 14.60 -0.81
CA TYR A 157 7.35 13.81 0.03
C TYR A 157 5.90 13.73 -0.51
N ARG A 158 5.68 13.99 -1.80
CA ARG A 158 4.32 14.06 -2.37
C ARG A 158 3.57 12.74 -2.22
N HIS A 159 4.24 11.61 -2.47
CA HIS A 159 3.61 10.30 -2.38
C HIS A 159 3.35 9.92 -0.93
N LEU A 160 4.29 10.22 -0.03
CA LEU A 160 4.15 10.03 1.40
C LEU A 160 2.97 10.83 1.96
N VAL A 161 2.86 12.12 1.63
CA VAL A 161 1.75 12.98 2.10
C VAL A 161 0.40 12.43 1.62
N ARG A 162 0.32 11.99 0.36
CA ARG A 162 -0.91 11.39 -0.18
C ARG A 162 -1.27 10.10 0.54
N LEU A 163 -0.30 9.20 0.73
CA LEU A 163 -0.50 7.94 1.44
C LEU A 163 -0.93 8.17 2.89
N ALA A 164 -0.22 9.04 3.60
CA ALA A 164 -0.53 9.40 4.99
C ALA A 164 -1.94 9.97 5.13
N LYS A 165 -2.39 10.85 4.22
CA LYS A 165 -3.77 11.38 4.21
C LYS A 165 -4.80 10.26 4.00
N SER A 166 -4.56 9.33 3.07
CA SER A 166 -5.42 8.17 2.84
C SER A 166 -5.52 7.30 4.10
N TRP A 167 -4.36 6.95 4.67
CA TRP A 167 -4.29 6.09 5.84
C TRP A 167 -4.82 6.75 7.11
N ASN A 168 -4.63 8.06 7.29
CA ASN A 168 -5.17 8.81 8.43
C ASN A 168 -6.70 8.74 8.49
N LYS A 169 -7.38 8.78 7.33
CA LYS A 169 -8.83 8.57 7.23
C LYS A 169 -9.22 7.15 7.63
N ARG A 170 -8.47 6.15 7.16
CA ARG A 170 -8.74 4.72 7.44
C ARG A 170 -8.55 4.35 8.90
N VAL A 171 -7.54 4.90 9.59
CA VAL A 171 -7.29 4.64 11.02
C VAL A 171 -8.24 5.39 11.95
N GLY A 172 -9.21 6.16 11.42
CA GLY A 172 -10.19 6.91 12.23
C GLY A 172 -9.62 8.09 13.02
N LYS A 173 -8.39 8.55 12.70
CA LYS A 173 -7.79 9.71 13.37
C LYS A 173 -8.25 10.99 12.67
N HIS A 174 -9.12 11.75 13.33
CA HIS A 174 -9.67 13.02 12.79
C HIS A 174 -8.71 14.22 12.88
N LYS A 175 -7.50 14.06 13.41
CA LYS A 175 -6.54 15.17 13.48
C LYS A 175 -6.02 15.48 12.06
N PRO A 176 -6.08 16.75 11.60
CA PRO A 176 -5.52 17.11 10.32
C PRO A 176 -3.99 16.97 10.35
N LEU A 177 -3.43 16.25 9.37
CA LEU A 177 -1.98 16.06 9.26
C LEU A 177 -1.24 17.37 8.93
N PHE A 178 -1.91 18.25 8.18
CA PHE A 178 -1.37 19.49 7.65
C PHE A 178 -2.33 20.63 7.98
N LYS A 179 -1.81 21.85 8.14
CA LYS A 179 -2.69 23.02 8.22
C LYS A 179 -3.42 23.13 6.88
N SER A 180 -4.74 23.32 6.92
CA SER A 180 -5.60 23.32 5.72
C SER A 180 -5.34 24.55 4.85
N HIS A 181 -4.24 24.53 4.10
CA HIS A 181 -3.90 25.51 3.07
C HIS A 181 -3.49 24.75 1.80
N ILE A 182 -4.49 24.16 1.15
CA ILE A 182 -4.52 23.93 -0.30
C ILE A 182 -5.85 24.51 -0.77
#